data_AF-A0A4Q9LEB5-F1
#
_entry.id   AF-A0A4Q9LEB5-F1
#
_cell.length_a   1.000
_cell.length_b   1.000
_cell.length_c   1.000
_cell.angle_alpha   90.00
_cell.angle_beta   90.00
_cell.angle_gamma   90.00
#
_symmetry.space_group_name_H-M   'P 1'
#
loop_
_entity.id
_entity.type
_entity.pdbx_description
1 polymer ?
#
loop_
_entity_poly.entity_id
_entity_poly.type
_entity_poly.pdbx_seq_one_letter_code
_entity_poly.pdbx_strand_id
1 'polypeptide(L)'
;MSDDSNLTVLNNLSEDCKKIIHEPEKNILLVTHILNCSTEYLLPFKNDNDIKNIINLSLLKVFKHIIPLYKIRTSNEKVKLNKEQKNIMEYDKKLLNVYIFYLKSVFCKNTFESYKCACEILNELDHFNFLEKSVNKVLIGTISEHEEIKEMCLDSVKNKLEGNNEETIFVIINQMYNLKFSSSGFEFLLNIKYLEDKIFSDLQLEENGKKDIKIEKKNKKMEFLQRKNEKKKTNEIFLKNLENNKNKMSICDKKREKSRRLNERIIDEVENSENIDSKRKTLKKIVDALLRLYFRVLYDKKTNFYLLTFDGLIKYKRFISQSFLEGLFLMLNNLEIQNNSKLEINKLLCIQNIFENRNYDFKKSVSIIYKILKPLEMDIDRNNLEKLKIIVINLFINMKQPINRVNAILHRLIQFCLIKRVDLFHDLIFILKNNYSVNFSDFDQINANNYSEEDIDLVSEKAFFEFHTFLKVVNK
;
A
#
# COMPACT_ATOMS: atom_id res chain seq x y z
N MET A 1 4.75 -17.11 51.55
CA MET A 1 5.93 -17.84 51.02
C MET A 1 5.96 -17.91 49.49
N SER A 2 4.93 -17.48 48.74
CA SER A 2 4.94 -17.43 47.26
C SER A 2 5.63 -16.21 46.67
N ASP A 3 5.70 -15.10 47.41
CA ASP A 3 6.10 -13.81 46.82
C ASP A 3 7.63 -13.63 46.80
N ASP A 4 8.35 -14.15 47.80
CA ASP A 4 9.83 -14.11 47.86
C ASP A 4 10.50 -14.96 46.77
N SER A 5 9.89 -16.08 46.40
CA SER A 5 10.40 -16.97 45.33
C SER A 5 10.20 -16.34 43.95
N ASN A 6 9.06 -15.69 43.70
CA ASN A 6 8.82 -14.91 42.49
C ASN A 6 9.82 -13.74 42.35
N LEU A 7 10.10 -13.03 43.46
CA LEU A 7 11.04 -11.92 43.47
C LEU A 7 12.48 -12.38 43.17
N THR A 8 12.87 -13.55 43.70
CA THR A 8 14.19 -14.14 43.44
C THR A 8 14.36 -14.51 41.96
N VAL A 9 13.32 -15.10 41.35
CA VAL A 9 13.30 -15.41 39.91
C VAL A 9 13.44 -14.14 39.05
N LEU A 10 12.69 -13.08 39.38
CA LEU A 10 12.76 -11.83 38.64
C LEU A 10 14.13 -11.14 38.77
N ASN A 11 14.76 -11.23 39.95
CA ASN A 11 16.10 -10.71 40.16
C ASN A 11 17.15 -11.47 39.33
N ASN A 12 17.06 -12.80 39.26
CA ASN A 12 17.96 -13.60 38.43
C ASN A 12 17.82 -13.26 36.94
N LEU A 13 16.57 -13.15 36.44
CA LEU A 13 16.29 -12.72 35.08
C LEU A 13 16.88 -11.32 34.80
N SER A 14 16.72 -10.39 35.75
CA SER A 14 17.26 -9.04 35.65
C SER A 14 18.79 -9.04 35.55
N GLU A 15 19.48 -9.78 36.40
CA GLU A 15 20.94 -9.89 36.38
C GLU A 15 21.46 -10.49 35.09
N ASP A 16 20.80 -11.54 34.57
CA ASP A 16 21.22 -12.14 33.30
C ASP A 16 20.96 -11.19 32.13
N CYS A 17 19.85 -10.45 32.13
CA CYS A 17 19.58 -9.41 31.13
C CYS A 17 20.64 -8.28 31.19
N LYS A 18 21.07 -7.84 32.37
CA LYS A 18 22.16 -6.84 32.53
C LYS A 18 23.48 -7.36 31.98
N LYS A 19 23.85 -8.62 32.27
CA LYS A 19 25.08 -9.23 31.74
C LYS A 19 25.09 -9.26 30.21
N ILE A 20 23.95 -9.57 29.59
CA ILE A 20 23.83 -9.56 28.12
C ILE A 20 24.00 -8.15 27.57
N ILE A 21 23.38 -7.14 28.18
CA ILE A 21 23.49 -5.75 27.72
C ILE A 21 24.92 -5.21 27.85
N HIS A 22 25.61 -5.50 28.96
CA HIS A 22 26.98 -5.00 29.20
C HIS A 22 28.05 -5.68 28.34
N GLU A 23 27.98 -7.00 28.18
CA GLU A 23 28.95 -7.77 27.37
C GLU A 23 28.23 -8.78 26.46
N PRO A 24 27.57 -8.32 25.37
CA PRO A 24 26.75 -9.19 24.54
C PRO A 24 27.57 -10.28 23.83
N GLU A 25 28.83 -9.99 23.46
CA GLU A 25 29.69 -10.94 22.75
C GLU A 25 29.94 -12.24 23.51
N LYS A 26 30.05 -12.16 24.84
CA LYS A 26 30.27 -13.33 25.71
C LYS A 26 28.96 -13.97 26.16
N ASN A 27 27.92 -13.15 26.33
CA ASN A 27 26.73 -13.54 27.08
C ASN A 27 25.49 -13.79 26.21
N ILE A 28 25.55 -13.61 24.88
CA ILE A 28 24.37 -13.74 24.00
C ILE A 28 23.68 -15.11 24.08
N LEU A 29 24.43 -16.18 24.41
CA LEU A 29 23.88 -17.53 24.58
C LEU A 29 23.05 -17.67 25.87
N LEU A 30 23.17 -16.76 26.84
CA LEU A 30 22.28 -16.74 28.00
C LEU A 30 20.82 -16.52 27.59
N VAL A 31 20.56 -15.87 26.44
CA VAL A 31 19.19 -15.70 25.94
C VAL A 31 18.53 -17.05 25.64
N THR A 32 19.26 -18.03 25.09
CA THR A 32 18.68 -19.36 24.85
C THR A 32 18.42 -20.09 26.15
N HIS A 33 19.30 -19.92 27.14
CA HIS A 33 19.07 -20.41 28.50
C HIS A 33 17.81 -19.79 29.11
N ILE A 34 17.67 -18.46 29.09
CA ILE A 34 16.48 -17.75 29.61
C ILE A 34 15.20 -18.24 28.93
N LEU A 35 15.20 -18.43 27.61
CA LEU A 35 14.03 -18.89 26.85
C LEU A 35 13.68 -20.37 27.13
N ASN A 36 14.69 -21.24 27.25
CA ASN A 36 14.50 -22.67 27.50
C ASN A 36 14.15 -22.97 28.97
N CYS A 37 14.85 -22.33 29.91
CA CYS A 37 14.63 -22.46 31.36
C CYS A 37 13.35 -21.77 31.83
N SER A 38 12.42 -21.43 30.92
CA SER A 38 11.06 -21.09 31.32
C SER A 38 10.55 -22.08 32.37
N THR A 39 10.83 -23.39 32.28
CA THR A 39 10.47 -24.41 33.28
C THR A 39 11.10 -24.26 34.67
N GLU A 40 12.31 -23.73 34.82
CA GLU A 40 12.91 -23.45 36.15
C GLU A 40 12.33 -22.19 36.77
N TYR A 41 12.06 -21.18 35.93
CA TYR A 41 11.38 -19.94 36.32
C TYR A 41 9.89 -20.12 36.60
N LEU A 42 9.31 -21.28 36.24
CA LEU A 42 7.89 -21.63 36.37
C LEU A 42 7.45 -22.03 37.78
N LEU A 43 8.37 -22.50 38.62
CA LEU A 43 8.05 -23.08 39.93
C LEU A 43 7.27 -22.18 40.91
N PRO A 44 7.47 -20.84 40.94
CA PRO A 44 6.76 -19.99 41.91
C PRO A 44 5.54 -19.25 41.36
N PHE A 45 5.25 -19.32 40.06
CA PHE A 45 4.11 -18.62 39.46
C PHE A 45 2.92 -19.57 39.24
N LYS A 46 1.71 -19.03 39.41
CA LYS A 46 0.46 -19.80 39.27
C LYS A 46 0.09 -20.12 37.81
N ASN A 47 0.67 -19.43 36.83
CA ASN A 47 0.29 -19.55 35.42
C ASN A 47 1.52 -19.46 34.51
N ASP A 48 1.71 -20.49 33.68
CA ASP A 48 2.91 -20.64 32.86
C ASP A 48 3.10 -19.52 31.83
N ASN A 49 2.02 -18.85 31.47
CA ASN A 49 2.03 -17.81 30.47
C ASN A 49 2.58 -16.48 30.98
N ASP A 50 2.40 -16.17 32.28
CA ASP A 50 2.76 -14.86 32.83
C ASP A 50 4.28 -14.66 32.85
N ILE A 51 5.04 -15.67 33.32
CA ILE A 51 6.51 -15.62 33.28
C ILE A 51 7.02 -15.56 31.85
N LYS A 52 6.45 -16.37 30.94
CA LYS A 52 6.88 -16.37 29.53
C LYS A 52 6.65 -15.01 28.90
N ASN A 53 5.58 -14.32 29.26
CA ASN A 53 5.32 -12.94 28.85
C ASN A 53 6.35 -11.97 29.43
N ILE A 54 6.67 -12.07 30.73
CA ILE A 54 7.71 -11.25 31.39
C ILE A 54 9.09 -11.47 30.74
N ILE A 55 9.47 -12.72 30.49
CA ILE A 55 10.71 -13.09 29.81
C ILE A 55 10.73 -12.45 28.41
N ASN A 56 9.67 -12.62 27.63
CA ASN A 56 9.61 -12.09 26.27
C ASN A 56 9.72 -10.55 26.24
N LEU A 57 9.07 -9.85 27.17
CA LEU A 57 9.14 -8.40 27.33
C LEU A 57 10.51 -7.93 27.83
N SER A 58 11.16 -8.69 28.70
CA SER A 58 12.51 -8.38 29.20
C SER A 58 13.55 -8.53 28.10
N LEU A 59 13.48 -9.64 27.34
CA LEU A 59 14.35 -9.88 26.21
C LEU A 59 14.13 -8.89 25.06
N LEU A 60 12.90 -8.40 24.85
CA LEU A 60 12.65 -7.30 23.91
C LEU A 60 13.53 -6.09 24.23
N LYS A 61 13.60 -5.68 25.51
CA LYS A 61 14.44 -4.57 25.95
C LYS A 61 15.92 -4.86 25.71
N VAL A 62 16.38 -6.09 25.96
CA VAL A 62 17.75 -6.50 25.64
C VAL A 62 18.03 -6.33 24.15
N PHE A 63 17.17 -6.85 23.28
CA PHE A 63 17.33 -6.73 21.82
C PHE A 63 17.34 -5.28 21.34
N LYS A 64 16.50 -4.41 21.90
CA LYS A 64 16.52 -2.97 21.60
C LYS A 64 17.88 -2.31 21.88
N HIS A 65 18.67 -2.83 22.83
CA HIS A 65 19.99 -2.29 23.17
C HIS A 65 21.14 -2.91 22.38
N ILE A 66 21.04 -4.20 22.02
CA ILE A 66 22.17 -4.95 21.43
C ILE A 66 22.08 -5.10 19.91
N ILE A 67 20.92 -4.85 19.30
CA ILE A 67 20.74 -5.00 17.86
C ILE A 67 21.53 -3.92 17.12
N PRO A 68 22.36 -4.28 16.12
CA PRO A 68 23.08 -3.30 15.33
C PRO A 68 22.14 -2.51 14.40
N LEU A 69 22.61 -1.35 13.94
CA LEU A 69 21.90 -0.50 12.98
C LEU A 69 21.98 -1.01 11.53
N TYR A 70 22.57 -2.19 11.29
CA TYR A 70 22.71 -2.80 9.96
C TYR A 70 22.05 -4.18 9.91
N LYS A 71 21.63 -4.59 8.71
CA LYS A 71 21.17 -5.96 8.46
C LYS A 71 22.35 -6.91 8.35
N ILE A 72 22.32 -7.96 9.16
CA ILE A 72 23.31 -9.03 9.13
C ILE A 72 23.13 -9.81 7.83
N ARG A 73 24.20 -9.90 7.04
CA ARG A 73 24.23 -10.69 5.80
C ARG A 73 24.76 -12.09 6.11
N THR A 74 23.97 -13.11 5.80
CA THR A 74 24.40 -14.52 5.82
C THR A 74 25.04 -14.88 4.47
N SER A 75 26.15 -14.21 4.10
CA SER A 75 26.88 -14.55 2.88
C SER A 75 27.64 -15.87 3.06
N ASN A 76 27.48 -16.80 2.09
CA ASN A 76 28.24 -18.05 1.98
C ASN A 76 29.58 -17.87 1.24
N GLU A 77 29.91 -16.65 0.83
CA GLU A 77 31.09 -16.39 0.01
C GLU A 77 32.37 -16.42 0.86
N LYS A 78 33.34 -17.22 0.40
CA LYS A 78 34.67 -17.39 0.99
C LYS A 78 35.53 -16.14 0.76
N VAL A 79 35.15 -15.02 1.36
CA VAL A 79 35.98 -13.81 1.35
C VAL A 79 37.09 -13.96 2.38
N LYS A 80 38.33 -13.60 2.02
CA LYS A 80 39.46 -13.55 2.96
C LYS A 80 39.22 -12.39 3.95
N LEU A 81 38.66 -12.71 5.11
CA LEU A 81 38.42 -11.77 6.20
C LEU A 81 39.61 -11.72 7.16
N ASN A 82 39.89 -10.52 7.69
CA ASN A 82 40.85 -10.32 8.77
C ASN A 82 40.29 -10.88 10.10
N LYS A 83 41.13 -11.05 11.12
CA LYS A 83 40.72 -11.67 12.41
C LYS A 83 39.54 -10.95 13.07
N GLU A 84 39.56 -9.62 13.11
CA GLU A 84 38.46 -8.81 13.68
C GLU A 84 37.15 -8.98 12.92
N GLN A 85 37.21 -8.97 11.58
CA GLN A 85 36.04 -9.19 10.72
C GLN A 85 35.45 -10.60 10.90
N LYS A 86 36.30 -11.60 11.16
CA LYS A 86 35.84 -12.95 11.49
C LYS A 86 35.11 -13.01 12.83
N ASN A 87 35.63 -12.32 13.85
CA ASN A 87 35.01 -12.26 15.17
C ASN A 87 33.63 -11.57 15.11
N ILE A 88 33.54 -10.43 14.41
CA ILE A 88 32.26 -9.74 14.18
C ILE A 88 31.26 -10.65 13.46
N MET A 89 31.70 -11.33 12.40
CA MET A 89 30.83 -12.26 11.67
C MET A 89 30.38 -13.46 12.51
N GLU A 90 31.23 -13.97 13.41
CA GLU A 90 30.86 -15.05 14.32
C GLU A 90 29.83 -14.59 15.36
N TYR A 91 30.03 -13.41 15.94
CA TYR A 91 29.06 -12.80 16.85
C TYR A 91 27.73 -12.51 16.15
N ASP A 92 27.75 -11.88 14.96
CA ASP A 92 26.57 -11.61 14.15
C ASP A 92 25.75 -12.88 13.89
N LYS A 93 26.42 -14.00 13.56
CA LYS A 93 25.74 -15.30 13.39
C LYS A 93 25.08 -15.77 14.68
N LYS A 94 25.76 -15.66 15.82
CA LYS A 94 25.20 -16.03 17.13
C LYS A 94 24.00 -15.16 17.47
N LEU A 95 24.13 -13.83 17.35
CA LEU A 95 23.05 -12.86 17.58
C LEU A 95 21.84 -13.17 16.71
N LEU A 96 22.05 -13.38 15.41
CA LEU A 96 20.97 -13.67 14.47
C LEU A 96 20.24 -14.98 14.83
N ASN A 97 20.97 -16.04 15.18
CA ASN A 97 20.38 -17.33 15.58
C ASN A 97 19.54 -17.21 16.86
N VAL A 98 20.08 -16.50 17.86
CA VAL A 98 19.39 -16.25 19.13
C VAL A 98 18.15 -15.38 18.91
N TYR A 99 18.24 -14.35 18.08
CA TYR A 99 17.11 -13.52 17.71
C TYR A 99 16.02 -14.31 16.98
N ILE A 100 16.36 -15.21 16.05
CA ILE A 100 15.40 -16.12 15.42
C ILE A 100 14.67 -16.97 16.45
N PHE A 101 15.40 -17.50 17.44
CA PHE A 101 14.81 -18.31 18.50
C PHE A 101 13.85 -17.49 19.37
N TYR A 102 14.23 -16.27 19.73
CA TYR A 102 13.36 -15.32 20.41
C TYR A 102 12.08 -15.01 19.61
N LEU A 103 12.20 -14.66 18.32
CA LEU A 103 11.05 -14.38 17.46
C LEU A 103 10.09 -15.57 17.38
N LYS A 104 10.61 -16.81 17.35
CA LYS A 104 9.78 -18.02 17.38
C LYS A 104 9.00 -18.13 18.70
N SER A 105 9.63 -17.85 19.84
CA SER A 105 8.99 -17.85 21.17
C SER A 105 7.86 -16.82 21.26
N VAL A 106 8.10 -15.61 20.75
CA VAL A 106 7.09 -14.54 20.78
C VAL A 106 5.95 -14.86 19.81
N PHE A 107 6.25 -15.14 18.54
CA PHE A 107 5.23 -15.19 17.49
C PHE A 107 4.36 -16.45 17.47
N CYS A 108 4.76 -17.53 18.18
CA CYS A 108 3.95 -18.74 18.28
C CYS A 108 2.69 -18.57 19.14
N LYS A 109 2.63 -17.57 20.02
CA LYS A 109 1.51 -17.32 20.93
C LYS A 109 0.61 -16.19 20.45
N ASN A 110 -0.69 -16.25 20.73
CA ASN A 110 -1.65 -15.19 20.41
C ASN A 110 -2.11 -14.45 21.68
N THR A 111 -1.17 -14.04 22.53
CA THR A 111 -1.42 -13.25 23.74
C THR A 111 -1.23 -11.76 23.48
N PHE A 112 -1.83 -10.90 24.30
CA PHE A 112 -1.65 -9.45 24.21
C PHE A 112 -0.18 -9.04 24.23
N GLU A 113 0.63 -9.62 25.12
CA GLU A 113 2.05 -9.32 25.27
C GLU A 113 2.88 -9.79 24.06
N SER A 114 2.47 -10.89 23.41
CA SER A 114 3.11 -11.34 22.17
C SER A 114 2.89 -10.31 21.04
N TYR A 115 1.67 -9.82 20.88
CA TYR A 115 1.38 -8.77 19.90
C TYR A 115 2.04 -7.45 20.26
N LYS A 116 2.11 -7.11 21.55
CA LYS A 116 2.83 -5.92 22.02
C LYS A 116 4.32 -6.00 21.66
N CYS A 117 4.96 -7.14 21.93
CA CYS A 117 6.33 -7.39 21.48
C CYS A 117 6.47 -7.26 19.96
N ALA A 118 5.55 -7.83 19.18
CA ALA A 118 5.60 -7.75 17.72
C ALA A 118 5.48 -6.31 17.20
N CYS A 119 4.58 -5.50 17.78
CA CYS A 119 4.39 -4.09 17.45
C CYS A 119 5.63 -3.26 17.81
N GLU A 120 6.21 -3.48 18.98
CA GLU A 120 7.44 -2.82 19.42
C GLU A 120 8.65 -3.18 18.55
N ILE A 121 8.80 -4.45 18.16
CA ILE A 121 9.84 -4.90 17.22
C ILE A 121 9.65 -4.21 15.87
N LEU A 122 8.42 -4.14 15.35
CA LEU A 122 8.15 -3.44 14.11
C LEU A 122 8.40 -1.92 14.24
N ASN A 123 8.09 -1.33 15.40
CA ASN A 123 8.22 0.11 15.59
C ASN A 123 9.67 0.57 15.73
N GLU A 124 10.49 -0.17 16.49
CA GLU A 124 11.85 0.24 16.82
C GLU A 124 12.95 -0.50 16.06
N LEU A 125 12.66 -1.70 15.52
CA LEU A 125 13.66 -2.59 14.93
C LEU A 125 13.33 -2.95 13.47
N ASP A 126 12.66 -2.05 12.75
CA ASP A 126 12.28 -2.30 11.35
C ASP A 126 13.45 -2.32 10.36
N HIS A 127 14.61 -1.79 10.76
CA HIS A 127 15.85 -1.86 9.98
C HIS A 127 16.56 -3.22 10.08
N PHE A 128 16.12 -4.12 10.97
CA PHE A 128 16.84 -5.37 11.24
C PHE A 128 16.28 -6.57 10.45
N ASN A 129 16.96 -7.72 10.54
CA ASN A 129 16.57 -8.95 9.83
C ASN A 129 15.19 -9.47 10.31
N PHE A 130 14.54 -10.28 9.47
CA PHE A 130 13.25 -10.94 9.74
C PHE A 130 12.05 -10.00 9.95
N LEU A 131 12.11 -8.80 9.37
CA LEU A 131 11.00 -7.84 9.33
C LEU A 131 9.70 -8.48 8.83
N GLU A 132 9.78 -9.40 7.88
CA GLU A 132 8.61 -10.08 7.34
C GLU A 132 7.81 -10.85 8.40
N LYS A 133 8.49 -11.39 9.43
CA LYS A 133 7.84 -12.15 10.51
C LYS A 133 7.10 -11.24 11.48
N SER A 134 7.69 -10.11 11.86
CA SER A 134 7.03 -9.13 12.74
C SER A 134 5.84 -8.52 12.03
N VAL A 135 5.99 -8.11 10.77
CA VAL A 135 4.91 -7.60 9.93
C VAL A 135 3.76 -8.61 9.82
N ASN A 136 4.04 -9.87 9.49
CA ASN A 136 3.00 -10.91 9.38
C ASN A 136 2.25 -11.09 10.71
N LYS A 137 2.97 -11.13 11.84
CA LYS A 137 2.35 -11.23 13.17
C LYS A 137 1.42 -10.04 13.44
N VAL A 138 1.90 -8.81 13.23
CA VAL A 138 1.12 -7.58 13.46
C VAL A 138 -0.13 -7.57 12.56
N LEU A 139 0.01 -7.91 11.27
CA LEU A 139 -1.11 -7.98 10.34
C LEU A 139 -2.19 -8.97 10.80
N ILE A 140 -1.80 -10.16 11.27
CA ILE A 140 -2.75 -11.14 11.84
C ILE A 140 -3.47 -10.53 13.06
N GLY A 141 -2.77 -9.77 13.89
CA GLY A 141 -3.34 -9.12 15.07
C GLY A 141 -4.43 -8.10 14.74
N THR A 142 -4.42 -7.51 13.55
CA THR A 142 -5.49 -6.60 13.10
C THR A 142 -6.85 -7.29 12.94
N ILE A 143 -6.89 -8.63 12.85
CA ILE A 143 -8.12 -9.45 12.80
C ILE A 143 -8.51 -9.98 14.19
N SER A 144 -7.75 -9.68 15.24
CA SER A 144 -8.05 -10.17 16.58
C SER A 144 -9.45 -9.75 17.04
N GLU A 145 -10.12 -10.64 17.78
CA GLU A 145 -11.40 -10.35 18.45
C GLU A 145 -11.21 -9.38 19.62
N HIS A 146 -10.00 -9.30 20.18
CA HIS A 146 -9.67 -8.38 21.25
C HIS A 146 -9.38 -6.99 20.68
N GLU A 147 -10.24 -6.02 20.98
CA GLU A 147 -10.14 -4.67 20.42
C GLU A 147 -8.79 -4.01 20.77
N GLU A 148 -8.27 -4.22 21.98
CA GLU A 148 -6.96 -3.69 22.40
C GLU A 148 -5.80 -4.19 21.51
N ILE A 149 -5.81 -5.47 21.14
CA ILE A 149 -4.79 -6.04 20.24
C ILE A 149 -4.95 -5.47 18.83
N LYS A 150 -6.21 -5.38 18.38
CA LYS A 150 -6.55 -4.90 17.05
C LYS A 150 -6.15 -3.44 16.87
N GLU A 151 -6.50 -2.55 17.80
CA GLU A 151 -6.14 -1.13 17.78
C GLU A 151 -4.62 -0.94 17.79
N MET A 152 -3.91 -1.59 18.72
CA MET A 152 -2.45 -1.51 18.82
C MET A 152 -1.77 -1.95 17.51
N CYS A 153 -2.22 -3.06 16.91
CA CYS A 153 -1.67 -3.54 15.65
C CYS A 153 -2.01 -2.60 14.48
N LEU A 154 -3.22 -2.05 14.43
CA LEU A 154 -3.63 -1.08 13.41
C LEU A 154 -2.79 0.19 13.48
N ASP A 155 -2.54 0.71 14.69
CA ASP A 155 -1.70 1.89 14.90
C ASP A 155 -0.26 1.63 14.46
N SER A 156 0.30 0.48 14.78
CA SER A 156 1.63 0.08 14.30
C SER A 156 1.71 0.03 12.77
N VAL A 157 0.71 -0.55 12.10
CA VAL A 157 0.67 -0.60 10.62
C VAL A 157 0.54 0.81 10.04
N LYS A 158 -0.38 1.62 10.58
CA LYS A 158 -0.60 3.00 10.14
C LYS A 158 0.67 3.83 10.26
N ASN A 159 1.32 3.81 11.42
CA ASN A 159 2.56 4.55 11.69
C ASN A 159 3.66 4.18 10.69
N LYS A 160 3.74 2.91 10.28
CA LYS A 160 4.76 2.45 9.32
C LYS A 160 4.44 2.76 7.87
N LEU A 161 3.16 2.77 7.49
CA LEU A 161 2.74 3.21 6.16
C LEU A 161 2.85 4.73 5.98
N GLU A 162 2.71 5.50 7.06
CA GLU A 162 2.92 6.94 7.08
C GLU A 162 4.41 7.36 7.20
N GLY A 163 5.27 6.42 7.59
CA GLY A 163 6.72 6.66 7.70
C GLY A 163 7.44 6.70 6.35
N ASN A 164 8.75 6.93 6.41
CA ASN A 164 9.61 7.04 5.22
C ASN A 164 10.41 5.76 4.90
N ASN A 165 10.19 4.67 5.66
CA ASN A 165 10.95 3.43 5.47
C ASN A 165 10.35 2.60 4.33
N GLU A 166 10.89 2.80 3.13
CA GLU A 166 10.42 2.21 1.87
C GLU A 166 10.39 0.67 1.91
N GLU A 167 11.39 0.05 2.56
CA GLU A 167 11.46 -1.41 2.67
C GLU A 167 10.34 -1.95 3.56
N THR A 168 10.06 -1.27 4.69
CA THR A 168 8.97 -1.66 5.58
C THR A 168 7.62 -1.54 4.90
N ILE A 169 7.37 -0.44 4.17
CA ILE A 169 6.14 -0.27 3.38
C ILE A 169 5.98 -1.42 2.38
N PHE A 170 7.04 -1.74 1.62
CA PHE A 170 7.02 -2.85 0.67
C PHE A 170 6.72 -4.19 1.36
N VAL A 171 7.37 -4.49 2.48
CA VAL A 171 7.18 -5.76 3.20
C VAL A 171 5.76 -5.86 3.76
N ILE A 172 5.18 -4.78 4.30
CA ILE A 172 3.78 -4.73 4.74
C ILE A 172 2.84 -5.11 3.60
N ILE A 173 2.94 -4.41 2.46
CA ILE A 173 2.06 -4.66 1.30
C ILE A 173 2.25 -6.09 0.78
N ASN A 174 3.49 -6.57 0.74
CA ASN A 174 3.78 -7.92 0.25
C ASN A 174 3.26 -9.01 1.20
N GLN A 175 3.29 -8.81 2.52
CA GLN A 175 2.72 -9.75 3.49
C GLN A 175 1.19 -9.72 3.49
N MET A 176 0.58 -8.56 3.19
CA MET A 176 -0.86 -8.45 2.94
C MET A 176 -1.30 -9.31 1.75
N TYR A 177 -0.42 -9.73 0.84
CA TYR A 177 -0.79 -10.65 -0.24
C TYR A 177 -1.44 -11.96 0.27
N ASN A 178 -1.12 -12.39 1.49
CA ASN A 178 -1.73 -13.56 2.12
C ASN A 178 -3.16 -13.34 2.64
N LEU A 179 -3.70 -12.12 2.54
CA LEU A 179 -5.07 -11.75 2.92
C LEU A 179 -5.42 -12.04 4.40
N LYS A 180 -4.42 -12.01 5.27
CA LYS A 180 -4.56 -12.16 6.74
C LYS A 180 -4.42 -10.81 7.44
N PHE A 181 -5.36 -9.91 7.18
CA PHE A 181 -5.48 -8.60 7.83
C PHE A 181 -6.95 -8.12 7.81
N SER A 182 -7.29 -7.11 8.61
CA SER A 182 -8.64 -6.55 8.65
C SER A 182 -8.90 -5.45 7.61
N SER A 183 -10.16 -5.20 7.27
CA SER A 183 -10.54 -4.15 6.32
C SER A 183 -10.02 -2.76 6.72
N SER A 184 -9.95 -2.44 8.01
CA SER A 184 -9.38 -1.18 8.52
C SER A 184 -7.89 -1.06 8.20
N GLY A 185 -7.12 -2.16 8.32
CA GLY A 185 -5.70 -2.16 7.94
C GLY A 185 -5.51 -1.93 6.43
N PHE A 186 -6.44 -2.41 5.62
CA PHE A 186 -6.44 -2.20 4.16
C PHE A 186 -6.71 -0.74 3.76
N GLU A 187 -7.54 -0.04 4.52
CA GLU A 187 -7.89 1.36 4.27
C GLU A 187 -6.65 2.27 4.28
N PHE A 188 -5.66 1.96 5.12
CA PHE A 188 -4.40 2.71 5.17
C PHE A 188 -3.63 2.69 3.85
N LEU A 189 -3.86 1.68 2.99
CA LEU A 189 -3.25 1.61 1.66
C LEU A 189 -3.74 2.69 0.71
N LEU A 190 -4.86 3.33 1.00
CA LEU A 190 -5.34 4.48 0.23
C LEU A 190 -4.48 5.71 0.47
N ASN A 191 -3.82 5.86 1.62
CA ASN A 191 -3.14 7.10 2.02
C ASN A 191 -1.65 6.86 2.34
N ILE A 192 -0.95 6.18 1.44
CA ILE A 192 0.50 6.00 1.55
C ILE A 192 1.20 7.31 1.16
N LYS A 193 1.66 8.08 2.16
CA LYS A 193 2.35 9.38 1.98
C LYS A 193 3.50 9.30 0.97
N TYR A 194 4.28 8.23 1.02
CA TYR A 194 5.40 7.99 0.11
C TYR A 194 4.99 7.95 -1.39
N LEU A 195 3.74 7.60 -1.71
CA LEU A 195 3.23 7.58 -3.09
C LEU A 195 2.60 8.92 -3.52
N GLU A 196 2.41 9.86 -2.59
CA GLU A 196 1.86 11.19 -2.85
C GLU A 196 2.96 12.19 -3.27
N ASP A 197 4.23 11.86 -3.04
CA ASP A 197 5.37 12.70 -3.37
C ASP A 197 5.52 12.96 -4.89
N LYS A 198 5.88 14.21 -5.23
CA LYS A 198 6.04 14.74 -6.60
C LYS A 198 7.06 14.00 -7.48
N ILE A 199 7.85 13.10 -6.90
CA ILE A 199 8.96 12.36 -7.55
C ILE A 199 8.50 11.60 -8.80
N PHE A 200 7.22 11.21 -8.89
CA PHE A 200 6.71 10.39 -10.01
C PHE A 200 6.13 11.19 -11.18
N SER A 201 5.74 12.46 -11.00
CA SER A 201 5.29 13.30 -12.12
C SER A 201 6.38 13.45 -13.18
N ASP A 202 7.65 13.41 -12.77
CA ASP A 202 8.82 13.45 -13.65
C ASP A 202 9.12 12.10 -14.34
N LEU A 203 8.60 10.98 -13.82
CA LEU A 203 8.88 9.62 -14.32
C LEU A 203 8.02 9.22 -15.52
N GLN A 204 6.78 9.68 -15.62
CA GLN A 204 5.91 9.40 -16.78
C GLN A 204 6.42 10.09 -18.06
N LEU A 205 7.13 11.21 -17.93
CA LEU A 205 7.74 11.92 -19.05
C LEU A 205 8.89 11.12 -19.70
N GLU A 206 9.64 10.33 -18.90
CA GLU A 206 10.77 9.56 -19.41
C GLU A 206 10.36 8.23 -20.08
N GLU A 207 9.26 7.58 -19.66
CA GLU A 207 8.84 6.31 -20.28
C GLU A 207 8.29 6.49 -21.71
N ASN A 208 7.67 7.64 -22.00
CA ASN A 208 7.23 8.01 -23.34
C ASN A 208 8.37 8.56 -24.22
N GLY A 209 9.50 8.96 -23.62
CA GLY A 209 10.66 9.56 -24.29
C GLY A 209 11.86 8.64 -24.51
N LYS A 210 11.70 7.31 -24.41
CA LYS A 210 12.82 6.32 -24.46
C LYS A 210 13.58 6.22 -25.80
N LYS A 211 13.31 7.07 -26.80
CA LYS A 211 14.10 7.12 -28.05
C LYS A 211 15.24 8.14 -28.05
N ASP A 212 15.18 9.23 -27.28
CA ASP A 212 16.16 10.34 -27.41
C ASP A 212 17.24 10.38 -26.30
N ILE A 213 17.04 9.69 -25.18
CA ILE A 213 17.94 9.76 -24.00
C ILE A 213 19.29 9.03 -24.21
N LYS A 214 19.38 8.10 -25.18
CA LYS A 214 20.68 7.45 -25.50
C LYS A 214 21.69 8.43 -26.12
N ILE A 215 21.23 9.53 -26.72
CA ILE A 215 22.09 10.55 -27.34
C ILE A 215 22.56 11.57 -26.28
N GLU A 216 21.69 11.98 -25.35
CA GLU A 216 22.08 12.92 -24.27
C GLU A 216 23.06 12.31 -23.23
N LYS A 217 22.95 11.02 -22.90
CA LYS A 217 23.89 10.37 -21.97
C LYS A 217 25.32 10.23 -22.55
N LYS A 218 25.47 10.21 -23.88
CA LYS A 218 26.78 10.28 -24.54
C LYS A 218 27.33 11.71 -24.58
N ASN A 219 26.47 12.71 -24.82
CA ASN A 219 26.88 14.11 -24.90
C ASN A 219 27.27 14.69 -23.53
N LYS A 220 26.54 14.37 -22.44
CA LYS A 220 26.90 14.82 -21.08
C LYS A 220 28.21 14.21 -20.56
N LYS A 221 28.58 12.99 -21.02
CA LYS A 221 29.89 12.38 -20.70
C LYS A 221 31.05 13.07 -21.43
N MET A 222 30.82 13.54 -22.66
CA MET A 222 31.81 14.27 -23.47
C MET A 222 32.05 15.71 -22.96
N GLU A 223 30.99 16.43 -22.54
CA GLU A 223 31.14 17.77 -21.95
C GLU A 223 31.84 17.77 -20.58
N PHE A 224 31.68 16.71 -19.77
CA PHE A 224 32.34 16.60 -18.46
C PHE A 224 33.86 16.36 -18.58
N LEU A 225 34.31 15.74 -19.67
CA LEU A 225 35.73 15.54 -19.98
C LEU A 225 36.40 16.85 -20.44
N GLN A 226 35.67 17.75 -21.11
CA GLN A 226 36.20 19.06 -21.54
C GLN A 226 36.31 20.08 -20.39
N ARG A 227 35.35 20.11 -19.44
CA ARG A 227 35.41 21.00 -18.26
C ARG A 227 36.52 20.67 -17.26
N LYS A 228 37.15 19.49 -17.36
CA LYS A 228 38.27 19.06 -16.50
C LYS A 228 39.60 19.74 -16.87
N ASN A 229 39.70 20.32 -18.07
CA ASN A 229 40.92 20.98 -18.54
C ASN A 229 40.97 22.49 -18.22
N GLU A 230 39.83 23.15 -18.04
CA GLU A 230 39.79 24.61 -17.75
C GLU A 230 39.97 24.95 -16.26
N LYS A 231 39.54 24.08 -15.34
CA LYS A 231 39.71 24.27 -13.87
C LYS A 231 41.15 24.06 -13.36
N LYS A 232 42.10 23.71 -14.23
CA LYS A 232 43.53 23.66 -13.86
C LYS A 232 44.20 25.04 -13.81
N LYS A 233 43.66 26.06 -14.49
CA LYS A 233 44.26 27.42 -14.52
C LYS A 233 43.81 28.33 -13.38
N THR A 234 42.62 28.12 -12.80
CA THR A 234 42.12 28.98 -11.71
C THR A 234 42.63 28.57 -10.32
N ASN A 235 43.16 27.36 -10.17
CA ASN A 235 43.71 26.88 -8.90
C ASN A 235 45.09 27.46 -8.54
N GLU A 236 45.82 28.07 -9.47
CA GLU A 236 47.10 28.72 -9.17
C GLU A 236 46.93 30.07 -8.44
N ILE A 237 45.82 30.77 -8.67
CA ILE A 237 45.59 32.10 -8.09
C ILE A 237 45.09 32.01 -6.64
N PHE A 238 44.37 30.94 -6.28
CA PHE A 238 43.86 30.75 -4.91
C PHE A 238 44.92 30.16 -3.94
N LEU A 239 46.05 29.66 -4.45
CA LEU A 239 47.12 29.06 -3.66
C LEU A 239 47.96 30.08 -2.87
N LYS A 240 47.97 31.36 -3.25
CA LYS A 240 48.75 32.40 -2.56
C LYS A 240 48.11 32.95 -1.28
N ASN A 241 46.79 32.75 -1.07
CA ASN A 241 46.08 33.40 0.05
C ASN A 241 45.89 32.51 1.29
N LEU A 242 46.38 31.26 1.30
CA LEU A 242 46.19 30.31 2.41
C LEU A 242 47.45 30.00 3.22
N GLU A 243 48.58 30.67 2.95
CA GLU A 243 49.84 30.48 3.70
C GLU A 243 49.80 31.05 5.13
N ASN A 244 48.78 31.83 5.49
CA ASN A 244 48.77 32.62 6.73
C ASN A 244 48.03 32.02 7.93
N ASN A 245 47.50 30.79 7.89
CA ASN A 245 46.98 30.14 9.11
C ASN A 245 47.52 28.72 9.28
N LYS A 246 48.60 28.64 10.07
CA LYS A 246 49.28 27.40 10.44
C LYS A 246 48.62 26.77 11.67
N ASN A 247 47.85 25.71 11.45
CA ASN A 247 47.87 24.55 12.35
C ASN A 247 48.80 23.49 11.72
N LYS A 248 49.78 23.03 12.50
CA LYS A 248 50.85 22.10 12.09
C LYS A 248 50.30 20.68 11.91
N MET A 249 49.55 20.46 10.84
CA MET A 249 49.26 19.12 10.33
C MET A 249 50.32 18.74 9.29
N SER A 250 50.82 17.50 9.31
CA SER A 250 51.88 17.06 8.40
C SER A 250 51.43 17.17 6.93
N ILE A 251 52.36 17.36 6.01
CA ILE A 251 52.06 17.49 4.56
C ILE A 251 51.36 16.22 4.03
N CYS A 252 51.65 15.05 4.63
CA CYS A 252 51.02 13.78 4.30
C CYS A 252 49.56 13.74 4.79
N ASP A 253 49.29 14.24 6.00
CA ASP A 253 47.94 14.29 6.57
C ASP A 253 47.08 15.33 5.84
N LYS A 254 47.65 16.48 5.46
CA LYS A 254 46.95 17.48 4.62
C LYS A 254 46.60 16.93 3.23
N LYS A 255 47.46 16.11 2.63
CA LYS A 255 47.18 15.43 1.35
C LYS A 255 46.11 14.36 1.53
N ARG A 256 46.18 13.54 2.60
CA ARG A 256 45.16 12.54 2.93
C ARG A 256 43.81 13.17 3.21
N GLU A 257 43.76 14.28 3.94
CA GLU A 257 42.52 14.95 4.29
C GLU A 257 41.90 15.69 3.10
N LYS A 258 42.71 16.27 2.20
CA LYS A 258 42.22 16.80 0.91
C LYS A 258 41.66 15.70 0.01
N SER A 259 42.33 14.56 -0.08
CA SER A 259 41.82 13.39 -0.81
C SER A 259 40.57 12.81 -0.16
N ARG A 260 40.49 12.81 1.19
CA ARG A 260 39.31 12.38 1.95
C ARG A 260 38.12 13.29 1.64
N ARG A 261 38.28 14.61 1.70
CA ARG A 261 37.20 15.57 1.40
C ARG A 261 36.78 15.57 -0.08
N LEU A 262 37.70 15.30 -1.00
CA LEU A 262 37.37 15.17 -2.42
C LEU A 262 36.61 13.85 -2.67
N ASN A 263 37.04 12.75 -2.05
CA ASN A 263 36.34 11.48 -2.11
C ASN A 263 34.98 11.56 -1.42
N GLU A 264 34.86 12.24 -0.28
CA GLU A 264 33.58 12.52 0.39
C GLU A 264 32.63 13.26 -0.55
N ARG A 265 33.06 14.35 -1.21
CA ARG A 265 32.19 15.05 -2.17
C ARG A 265 31.80 14.22 -3.38
N ILE A 266 32.72 13.39 -3.90
CA ILE A 266 32.42 12.50 -5.03
C ILE A 266 31.47 11.39 -4.59
N ILE A 267 31.64 10.86 -3.38
CA ILE A 267 30.73 9.91 -2.75
C ILE A 267 29.37 10.59 -2.56
N ASP A 268 29.30 11.80 -2.03
CA ASP A 268 28.05 12.56 -1.85
C ASP A 268 27.33 12.81 -3.20
N GLU A 269 28.06 13.21 -4.25
CA GLU A 269 27.48 13.46 -5.58
C GLU A 269 27.01 12.15 -6.27
N VAL A 270 27.78 11.07 -6.15
CA VAL A 270 27.42 9.75 -6.70
C VAL A 270 26.28 9.13 -5.90
N GLU A 271 26.35 9.16 -4.57
CA GLU A 271 25.30 8.73 -3.66
C GLU A 271 24.01 9.46 -3.98
N ASN A 272 24.02 10.80 -4.13
CA ASN A 272 22.83 11.55 -4.47
C ASN A 272 22.21 11.14 -5.82
N SER A 273 23.02 10.87 -6.84
CA SER A 273 22.53 10.41 -8.15
C SER A 273 22.00 8.96 -8.13
N GLU A 274 22.69 8.05 -7.43
CA GLU A 274 22.27 6.66 -7.22
C GLU A 274 21.05 6.56 -6.29
N ASN A 275 20.90 7.49 -5.35
CA ASN A 275 19.75 7.61 -4.45
C ASN A 275 18.47 7.82 -5.27
N ILE A 276 18.50 8.66 -6.31
CA ILE A 276 17.30 8.95 -7.11
C ILE A 276 16.90 7.70 -7.91
N ASP A 277 17.83 7.06 -8.62
CA ASP A 277 17.53 5.85 -9.41
C ASP A 277 17.18 4.63 -8.54
N SER A 278 17.76 4.50 -7.34
CA SER A 278 17.38 3.45 -6.39
C SER A 278 15.97 3.69 -5.81
N LYS A 279 15.67 4.92 -5.37
CA LYS A 279 14.31 5.32 -4.93
C LYS A 279 13.25 5.06 -5.99
N ARG A 280 13.54 5.38 -7.25
CA ARG A 280 12.66 5.09 -8.41
C ARG A 280 12.34 3.59 -8.53
N LYS A 281 13.36 2.73 -8.38
CA LYS A 281 13.17 1.27 -8.39
C LYS A 281 12.34 0.79 -7.19
N THR A 282 12.55 1.36 -6.01
CA THR A 282 11.78 0.99 -4.81
C THR A 282 10.32 1.43 -4.91
N LEU A 283 10.07 2.66 -5.35
CA LEU A 283 8.72 3.17 -5.67
C LEU A 283 7.99 2.21 -6.60
N LYS A 284 8.63 1.81 -7.71
CA LYS A 284 8.04 0.85 -8.64
C LYS A 284 7.71 -0.49 -7.97
N LYS A 285 8.60 -1.02 -7.12
CA LYS A 285 8.34 -2.26 -6.38
C LYS A 285 7.12 -2.15 -5.46
N ILE A 286 6.99 -1.03 -4.74
CA ILE A 286 5.86 -0.75 -3.84
C ILE A 286 4.56 -0.67 -4.63
N VAL A 287 4.55 0.11 -5.71
CA VAL A 287 3.39 0.27 -6.60
C VAL A 287 3.00 -1.07 -7.22
N ASP A 288 3.96 -1.83 -7.74
CA ASP A 288 3.69 -3.14 -8.32
C ASP A 288 3.14 -4.11 -7.26
N ALA A 289 3.63 -4.06 -6.02
CA ALA A 289 3.10 -4.88 -4.91
C ALA A 289 1.66 -4.48 -4.56
N LEU A 290 1.38 -3.18 -4.54
CA LEU A 290 0.06 -2.62 -4.27
C LEU A 290 -0.96 -3.03 -5.34
N LEU A 291 -0.61 -2.87 -6.61
CA LEU A 291 -1.46 -3.29 -7.73
C LEU A 291 -1.67 -4.80 -7.73
N ARG A 292 -0.63 -5.60 -7.46
CA ARG A 292 -0.76 -7.05 -7.30
C ARG A 292 -1.75 -7.42 -6.19
N LEU A 293 -1.71 -6.71 -5.05
CA LEU A 293 -2.64 -6.93 -3.96
C LEU A 293 -4.09 -6.60 -4.35
N TYR A 294 -4.32 -5.45 -5.01
CA TYR A 294 -5.65 -5.12 -5.54
C TYR A 294 -6.15 -6.15 -6.54
N PHE A 295 -5.31 -6.57 -7.48
CA PHE A 295 -5.68 -7.60 -8.45
C PHE A 295 -5.95 -8.95 -7.78
N ARG A 296 -5.19 -9.29 -6.74
CA ARG A 296 -5.40 -10.50 -5.94
C ARG A 296 -6.77 -10.48 -5.24
N VAL A 297 -7.17 -9.36 -4.66
CA VAL A 297 -8.49 -9.20 -4.03
C VAL A 297 -9.62 -9.46 -5.02
N LEU A 298 -9.49 -8.91 -6.25
CA LEU A 298 -10.49 -9.10 -7.30
C LEU A 298 -10.50 -10.55 -7.81
N TYR A 299 -9.32 -11.15 -8.01
CA TYR A 299 -9.16 -12.54 -8.45
C TYR A 299 -9.73 -13.55 -7.43
N ASP A 300 -9.41 -13.40 -6.15
CA ASP A 300 -9.91 -14.26 -5.05
C ASP A 300 -11.35 -13.96 -4.65
N LYS A 301 -11.99 -12.99 -5.32
CA LYS A 301 -13.36 -12.53 -5.10
C LYS A 301 -13.69 -12.15 -3.65
N LYS A 302 -12.79 -11.41 -2.99
CA LYS A 302 -12.97 -11.01 -1.58
C LYS A 302 -13.83 -9.74 -1.45
N THR A 303 -15.14 -9.95 -1.34
CA THR A 303 -16.17 -8.89 -1.27
C THR A 303 -15.90 -7.83 -0.19
N ASN A 304 -15.40 -8.22 0.97
CA ASN A 304 -15.10 -7.32 2.10
C ASN A 304 -14.07 -6.22 1.78
N PHE A 305 -13.26 -6.40 0.73
CA PHE A 305 -12.22 -5.45 0.33
C PHE A 305 -12.55 -4.72 -0.98
N TYR A 306 -13.68 -5.00 -1.61
CA TYR A 306 -14.00 -4.45 -2.94
C TYR A 306 -14.11 -2.93 -2.97
N LEU A 307 -14.82 -2.31 -2.01
CA LEU A 307 -14.95 -0.85 -1.96
C LEU A 307 -13.58 -0.17 -1.92
N LEU A 308 -12.75 -0.57 -0.97
CA LEU A 308 -11.39 -0.05 -0.80
C LEU A 308 -10.50 -0.36 -2.00
N THR A 309 -10.69 -1.51 -2.64
CA THR A 309 -9.95 -1.89 -3.85
C THR A 309 -10.33 -1.00 -5.04
N PHE A 310 -11.61 -0.69 -5.22
CA PHE A 310 -12.07 0.22 -6.27
C PHE A 310 -11.55 1.63 -6.04
N ASP A 311 -11.64 2.16 -4.82
CA ASP A 311 -11.10 3.47 -4.47
C ASP A 311 -9.58 3.53 -4.68
N GLY A 312 -8.87 2.47 -4.29
CA GLY A 312 -7.43 2.33 -4.52
C GLY A 312 -7.06 2.31 -6.00
N LEU A 313 -7.76 1.52 -6.83
CA LEU A 313 -7.53 1.47 -8.27
C LEU A 313 -7.79 2.82 -8.95
N ILE A 314 -8.81 3.57 -8.51
CA ILE A 314 -9.09 4.93 -9.02
C ILE A 314 -7.96 5.88 -8.60
N LYS A 315 -7.58 5.92 -7.31
CA LYS A 315 -6.51 6.80 -6.80
C LYS A 315 -5.17 6.52 -7.46
N TYR A 316 -4.86 5.25 -7.67
CA TYR A 316 -3.59 4.79 -8.24
C TYR A 316 -3.67 4.50 -9.74
N LYS A 317 -4.71 4.95 -10.46
CA LYS A 317 -4.94 4.63 -11.88
C LYS A 317 -3.77 4.99 -12.80
N ARG A 318 -3.04 6.07 -12.49
CA ARG A 318 -1.86 6.53 -13.24
C ARG A 318 -0.71 5.51 -13.25
N PHE A 319 -0.70 4.58 -12.31
CA PHE A 319 0.33 3.58 -12.16
C PHE A 319 0.02 2.26 -12.87
N ILE A 320 -1.22 2.09 -13.35
CA ILE A 320 -1.62 0.86 -14.04
C ILE A 320 -1.03 0.87 -15.45
N SER A 321 -0.11 -0.06 -15.72
CA SER A 321 0.52 -0.15 -17.04
C SER A 321 -0.49 -0.58 -18.10
N GLN A 322 -0.27 -0.13 -19.34
CA GLN A 322 -1.17 -0.41 -20.47
C GLN A 322 -1.41 -1.92 -20.67
N SER A 323 -0.38 -2.74 -20.41
CA SER A 323 -0.43 -4.19 -20.54
C SER A 323 -1.41 -4.89 -19.58
N PHE A 324 -1.77 -4.28 -18.45
CA PHE A 324 -2.69 -4.89 -17.47
C PHE A 324 -4.16 -4.46 -17.66
N LEU A 325 -4.42 -3.44 -18.48
CA LEU A 325 -5.73 -2.82 -18.58
C LEU A 325 -6.80 -3.73 -19.13
N GLU A 326 -6.48 -4.49 -20.17
CA GLU A 326 -7.43 -5.44 -20.76
C GLU A 326 -7.82 -6.54 -19.77
N GLY A 327 -6.83 -7.11 -19.07
CA GLY A 327 -7.06 -8.08 -18.01
C GLY A 327 -7.87 -7.50 -16.85
N LEU A 328 -7.59 -6.25 -16.45
CA LEU A 328 -8.33 -5.56 -15.40
C LEU A 328 -9.78 -5.29 -15.82
N PHE A 329 -10.00 -4.84 -17.06
CA PHE A 329 -11.33 -4.60 -17.61
C PHE A 329 -12.17 -5.88 -17.62
N LEU A 330 -11.60 -6.98 -18.11
CA LEU A 330 -12.25 -8.29 -18.11
C LEU A 330 -12.57 -8.76 -16.68
N MET A 331 -11.63 -8.61 -15.76
CA MET A 331 -11.83 -8.99 -14.37
C MET A 331 -12.97 -8.19 -13.75
N LEU A 332 -12.96 -6.85 -13.86
CA LEU A 332 -14.02 -5.99 -13.34
C LEU A 332 -15.40 -6.27 -13.96
N ASN A 333 -15.46 -6.52 -15.27
CA ASN A 333 -16.72 -6.83 -15.96
C ASN A 333 -17.28 -8.22 -15.65
N ASN A 334 -16.42 -9.16 -15.27
CA ASN A 334 -16.82 -10.52 -14.90
C ASN A 334 -17.02 -10.68 -13.38
N LEU A 335 -16.82 -9.62 -12.60
CA LEU A 335 -17.16 -9.62 -11.18
C LEU A 335 -18.67 -9.54 -11.01
N GLU A 336 -19.24 -10.65 -10.58
CA GLU A 336 -20.63 -10.76 -10.15
C GLU A 336 -20.74 -10.35 -8.68
N ILE A 337 -21.51 -9.31 -8.41
CA ILE A 337 -21.79 -8.86 -7.03
C ILE A 337 -23.29 -9.07 -6.79
N GLN A 338 -23.61 -10.03 -5.93
CA GLN A 338 -24.99 -10.34 -5.61
C GLN A 338 -25.58 -9.29 -4.67
N ASN A 339 -26.73 -8.72 -5.04
CA ASN A 339 -27.63 -7.92 -4.21
C ASN A 339 -26.96 -6.78 -3.41
N ASN A 340 -25.95 -6.11 -3.97
CA ASN A 340 -25.31 -4.96 -3.32
C ASN A 340 -25.15 -3.78 -4.29
N SER A 341 -26.17 -2.91 -4.31
CA SER A 341 -26.23 -1.68 -5.11
C SER A 341 -24.99 -0.81 -4.92
N LYS A 342 -24.58 -0.60 -3.67
CA LYS A 342 -23.42 0.22 -3.32
C LYS A 342 -22.15 -0.31 -3.98
N LEU A 343 -21.88 -1.60 -3.87
CA LEU A 343 -20.68 -2.21 -4.47
C LEU A 343 -20.73 -2.14 -6.00
N GLU A 344 -21.89 -2.42 -6.62
CA GLU A 344 -22.07 -2.33 -8.06
C GLU A 344 -21.85 -0.90 -8.59
N ILE A 345 -22.40 0.12 -7.91
CA ILE A 345 -22.20 1.53 -8.28
C ILE A 345 -20.71 1.92 -8.19
N ASN A 346 -20.00 1.52 -7.13
CA ASN A 346 -18.57 1.83 -7.01
C ASN A 346 -17.71 1.04 -8.03
N LYS A 347 -18.12 -0.19 -8.39
CA LYS A 347 -17.51 -0.96 -9.49
C LYS A 347 -17.64 -0.21 -10.82
N LEU A 348 -18.84 0.28 -11.15
CA LEU A 348 -19.10 1.06 -12.36
C LEU A 348 -18.29 2.36 -12.38
N LEU A 349 -18.21 3.06 -11.24
CA LEU A 349 -17.41 4.27 -11.11
C LEU A 349 -15.92 4.01 -11.34
N CYS A 350 -15.41 2.88 -10.84
CA CYS A 350 -14.04 2.42 -11.05
C CYS A 350 -13.76 2.12 -12.53
N ILE A 351 -14.66 1.36 -13.18
CA ILE A 351 -14.58 1.07 -14.61
C ILE A 351 -14.53 2.37 -15.42
N GLN A 352 -15.44 3.30 -15.17
CA GLN A 352 -15.43 4.58 -15.88
C GLN A 352 -14.13 5.36 -15.67
N ASN A 353 -13.71 5.55 -14.42
CA ASN A 353 -12.53 6.38 -14.12
C ASN A 353 -11.23 5.89 -14.74
N ILE A 354 -11.11 4.58 -14.96
CA ILE A 354 -9.91 3.94 -15.51
C ILE A 354 -9.98 3.83 -17.05
N PHE A 355 -11.18 3.66 -17.61
CA PHE A 355 -11.37 3.33 -19.03
C PHE A 355 -12.07 4.43 -19.86
N GLU A 356 -12.43 5.58 -19.28
CA GLU A 356 -13.20 6.66 -19.93
C GLU A 356 -12.72 7.05 -21.34
N ASN A 357 -11.40 7.17 -21.51
CA ASN A 357 -10.79 7.64 -22.77
C ASN A 357 -10.31 6.48 -23.67
N ARG A 358 -10.84 5.28 -23.46
CA ARG A 358 -10.36 4.06 -24.12
C ARG A 358 -11.55 3.37 -24.77
N ASN A 359 -11.40 2.95 -26.02
CA ASN A 359 -12.45 2.36 -26.85
C ASN A 359 -12.87 0.95 -26.38
N TYR A 360 -13.31 0.82 -25.13
CA TYR A 360 -13.84 -0.41 -24.54
C TYR A 360 -15.37 -0.46 -24.67
N ASP A 361 -15.93 -1.68 -24.75
CA ASP A 361 -17.37 -1.89 -24.78
C ASP A 361 -17.97 -1.92 -23.37
N PHE A 362 -18.81 -0.92 -23.07
CA PHE A 362 -19.50 -0.78 -21.79
C PHE A 362 -20.87 -1.47 -21.74
N LYS A 363 -21.22 -2.35 -22.69
CA LYS A 363 -22.51 -3.08 -22.71
C LYS A 363 -22.89 -3.64 -21.32
N LYS A 364 -22.00 -4.40 -20.68
CA LYS A 364 -22.25 -4.98 -19.35
C LYS A 364 -22.51 -3.92 -18.28
N SER A 365 -21.75 -2.81 -18.32
CA SER A 365 -21.94 -1.70 -17.39
C SER A 365 -23.32 -1.06 -17.55
N VAL A 366 -23.78 -0.88 -18.79
CA VAL A 366 -25.12 -0.38 -19.08
C VAL A 366 -26.21 -1.34 -18.60
N SER A 367 -26.07 -2.65 -18.82
CA SER A 367 -27.01 -3.65 -18.31
C SER A 367 -27.08 -3.65 -16.78
N ILE A 368 -25.96 -3.45 -16.08
CA ILE A 368 -25.93 -3.32 -14.61
C ILE A 368 -26.69 -2.06 -14.17
N ILE A 369 -26.46 -0.90 -14.81
CA ILE A 369 -27.21 0.34 -14.50
C ILE A 369 -28.70 0.13 -14.68
N TYR A 370 -29.09 -0.51 -15.80
CA TYR A 370 -30.47 -0.87 -16.05
C TYR A 370 -31.02 -1.67 -14.87
N LYS A 371 -30.37 -2.78 -14.46
CA LYS A 371 -30.75 -3.60 -13.29
C LYS A 371 -30.88 -2.78 -12.00
N ILE A 372 -29.91 -1.93 -11.66
CA ILE A 372 -29.91 -1.10 -10.44
C ILE A 372 -31.13 -0.15 -10.40
N LEU A 373 -31.51 0.42 -11.55
CA LEU A 373 -32.64 1.34 -11.66
C LEU A 373 -34.01 0.63 -11.59
N LYS A 374 -34.06 -0.67 -11.32
CA LYS A 374 -35.34 -1.37 -11.12
C LYS A 374 -36.03 -0.82 -9.86
N PRO A 375 -37.19 -0.15 -9.98
CA PRO A 375 -37.73 0.70 -8.90
C PRO A 375 -38.07 -0.01 -7.58
N LEU A 376 -38.32 -1.32 -7.60
CA LEU A 376 -38.80 -2.08 -6.44
C LEU A 376 -37.75 -3.00 -5.81
N GLU A 377 -36.55 -3.12 -6.38
CA GLU A 377 -35.59 -4.15 -5.96
C GLU A 377 -34.56 -3.65 -4.96
N MET A 378 -34.17 -2.37 -4.98
CA MET A 378 -33.06 -1.89 -4.15
C MET A 378 -33.32 -0.53 -3.52
N ASP A 379 -32.98 -0.43 -2.23
CA ASP A 379 -32.83 0.85 -1.54
C ASP A 379 -31.41 1.37 -1.77
N ILE A 380 -31.34 2.59 -2.29
CA ILE A 380 -30.10 3.29 -2.61
C ILE A 380 -30.13 4.62 -1.86
N ASP A 381 -29.09 4.89 -1.08
CA ASP A 381 -28.89 6.15 -0.39
C ASP A 381 -28.56 7.28 -1.37
N ARG A 382 -28.85 8.52 -0.94
CA ARG A 382 -28.69 9.73 -1.77
C ARG A 382 -27.27 9.87 -2.36
N ASN A 383 -26.24 9.53 -1.57
CA ASN A 383 -24.84 9.60 -2.02
C ASN A 383 -24.54 8.64 -3.18
N ASN A 384 -25.06 7.42 -3.16
CA ASN A 384 -24.86 6.50 -4.27
C ASN A 384 -25.73 6.84 -5.48
N LEU A 385 -26.88 7.51 -5.29
CA LEU A 385 -27.67 8.06 -6.40
C LEU A 385 -26.93 9.18 -7.14
N GLU A 386 -26.23 10.06 -6.43
CA GLU A 386 -25.37 11.08 -7.07
C GLU A 386 -24.25 10.45 -7.88
N LYS A 387 -23.58 9.42 -7.33
CA LYS A 387 -22.58 8.64 -8.08
C LYS A 387 -23.20 8.00 -9.33
N LEU A 388 -24.39 7.43 -9.22
CA LEU A 388 -25.10 6.82 -10.35
C LEU A 388 -25.46 7.86 -11.42
N LYS A 389 -25.89 9.07 -11.02
CA LYS A 389 -26.14 10.19 -11.94
C LYS A 389 -24.90 10.53 -12.76
N ILE A 390 -23.74 10.67 -12.10
CA ILE A 390 -22.45 10.91 -12.78
C ILE A 390 -22.13 9.78 -13.76
N ILE A 391 -22.36 8.52 -13.35
CA ILE A 391 -22.14 7.35 -14.19
C ILE A 391 -23.00 7.40 -15.46
N VAL A 392 -24.29 7.70 -15.33
CA VAL A 392 -25.21 7.77 -16.47
C VAL A 392 -24.82 8.92 -17.41
N ILE A 393 -24.47 10.09 -16.87
CA ILE A 393 -23.97 11.22 -17.66
C ILE A 393 -22.77 10.81 -18.50
N ASN A 394 -21.74 10.19 -17.90
CA ASN A 394 -20.53 9.83 -18.63
C ASN A 394 -20.80 8.79 -19.75
N LEU A 395 -21.60 7.76 -19.47
CA LEU A 395 -21.87 6.70 -20.45
C LEU A 395 -22.80 7.15 -21.58
N PHE A 396 -23.83 7.94 -21.27
CA PHE A 396 -24.87 8.29 -22.23
C PHE A 396 -24.62 9.64 -22.89
N ILE A 397 -23.94 10.58 -22.26
CA ILE A 397 -23.68 11.90 -22.87
C ILE A 397 -22.29 11.93 -23.50
N ASN A 398 -21.25 11.54 -22.75
CA ASN A 398 -19.87 11.68 -23.24
C ASN A 398 -19.50 10.58 -24.25
N MET A 399 -19.84 9.32 -23.96
CA MET A 399 -19.48 8.19 -24.83
C MET A 399 -20.50 7.92 -25.95
N LYS A 400 -21.74 8.40 -25.78
CA LYS A 400 -22.93 8.07 -26.58
C LYS A 400 -23.28 6.57 -26.59
N GLN A 401 -24.58 6.26 -26.61
CA GLN A 401 -25.11 4.89 -26.65
C GLN A 401 -26.14 4.75 -27.78
N PRO A 402 -26.40 3.51 -28.26
CA PRO A 402 -27.51 3.25 -29.17
C PRO A 402 -28.85 3.77 -28.60
N ILE A 403 -29.70 4.31 -29.47
CA ILE A 403 -30.97 4.95 -29.08
C ILE A 403 -31.89 3.99 -28.31
N ASN A 404 -31.88 2.70 -28.64
CA ASN A 404 -32.69 1.68 -27.96
C ASN A 404 -32.32 1.56 -26.47
N ARG A 405 -31.02 1.58 -26.15
CA ARG A 405 -30.52 1.57 -24.76
C ARG A 405 -30.90 2.85 -24.03
N VAL A 406 -30.83 3.98 -24.71
CA VAL A 406 -31.22 5.29 -24.16
C VAL A 406 -32.69 5.27 -23.79
N ASN A 407 -33.55 4.79 -24.68
CA ASN A 407 -34.98 4.67 -24.45
C ASN A 407 -35.29 3.77 -23.26
N ALA A 408 -34.66 2.58 -23.19
CA ALA A 408 -34.84 1.66 -22.06
C ALA A 408 -34.41 2.26 -20.71
N ILE A 409 -33.29 3.00 -20.69
CA ILE A 409 -32.82 3.69 -19.47
C ILE A 409 -33.72 4.86 -19.10
N LEU A 410 -34.18 5.66 -20.06
CA LEU A 410 -35.14 6.74 -19.82
C LEU A 410 -36.42 6.20 -19.18
N HIS A 411 -36.95 5.08 -19.68
CA HIS A 411 -38.10 4.39 -19.09
C HIS A 411 -37.85 4.04 -17.62
N ARG A 412 -36.74 3.37 -17.31
CA ARG A 412 -36.41 3.02 -15.92
C ARG A 412 -36.18 4.24 -15.04
N LEU A 413 -35.51 5.29 -15.53
CA LEU A 413 -35.29 6.52 -14.77
C LEU A 413 -36.61 7.22 -14.41
N ILE A 414 -37.54 7.34 -15.37
CA ILE A 414 -38.86 7.93 -15.16
C ILE A 414 -39.64 7.14 -14.10
N GLN A 415 -39.70 5.82 -14.25
CA GLN A 415 -40.36 4.93 -13.28
C GLN A 415 -39.72 5.01 -11.90
N PHE A 416 -38.38 5.05 -11.84
CA PHE A 416 -37.62 5.17 -10.60
C PHE A 416 -37.95 6.49 -9.88
N CYS A 417 -37.95 7.62 -10.61
CA CYS A 417 -38.31 8.93 -10.04
C CYS A 417 -39.75 8.96 -9.51
N LEU A 418 -40.70 8.39 -10.25
CA LEU A 418 -42.10 8.33 -9.87
C LEU A 418 -42.35 7.49 -8.60
N ILE A 419 -41.72 6.32 -8.52
CA ILE A 419 -41.94 5.36 -7.42
C ILE A 419 -41.16 5.76 -6.18
N LYS A 420 -39.86 6.08 -6.31
CA LYS A 420 -39.00 6.44 -5.17
C LYS A 420 -39.08 7.92 -4.77
N ARG A 421 -39.79 8.76 -5.56
CA ARG A 421 -39.92 10.21 -5.35
C ARG A 421 -38.57 10.92 -5.22
N VAL A 422 -37.65 10.58 -6.12
CA VAL A 422 -36.29 11.15 -6.17
C VAL A 422 -36.24 12.21 -7.27
N ASP A 423 -35.84 13.43 -6.89
CA ASP A 423 -35.70 14.59 -7.76
C ASP A 423 -34.37 14.64 -8.54
N LEU A 424 -33.34 13.96 -8.04
CA LEU A 424 -31.97 14.02 -8.56
C LEU A 424 -31.80 13.75 -10.07
N PHE A 425 -32.66 12.92 -10.66
CA PHE A 425 -32.56 12.55 -12.08
C PHE A 425 -33.46 13.39 -12.99
N HIS A 426 -34.24 14.34 -12.47
CA HIS A 426 -35.17 15.14 -13.27
C HIS A 426 -34.46 15.85 -14.42
N ASP A 427 -33.41 16.63 -14.10
CA ASP A 427 -32.61 17.33 -15.12
C ASP A 427 -31.97 16.37 -16.11
N LEU A 428 -31.51 15.20 -15.62
CA LEU A 428 -30.85 14.20 -16.46
C LEU A 428 -31.79 13.63 -17.51
N ILE A 429 -33.06 13.38 -17.16
CA ILE A 429 -34.08 12.89 -18.09
C ILE A 429 -34.27 13.92 -19.23
N PHE A 430 -34.35 15.21 -18.91
CA PHE A 430 -34.47 16.27 -19.91
C PHE A 430 -33.21 16.41 -20.78
N ILE A 431 -32.02 16.32 -20.18
CA ILE A 431 -30.76 16.36 -20.93
C ILE A 431 -30.67 15.20 -21.91
N LEU A 432 -30.99 13.97 -21.48
CA LEU A 432 -30.98 12.79 -22.33
C LEU A 432 -32.02 12.89 -23.45
N LYS A 433 -33.24 13.36 -23.14
CA LYS A 433 -34.27 13.62 -24.15
C LYS A 433 -33.75 14.52 -25.27
N ASN A 434 -33.15 15.65 -24.90
CA ASN A 434 -32.68 16.64 -25.86
C ASN A 434 -31.45 16.15 -26.64
N ASN A 435 -30.48 15.51 -25.98
CA ASN A 435 -29.27 15.00 -26.63
C ASN A 435 -29.55 13.90 -27.65
N TYR A 436 -30.58 13.09 -27.43
CA TYR A 436 -30.94 11.98 -28.30
C TYR A 436 -32.17 12.23 -29.17
N SER A 437 -32.78 13.41 -29.07
CA SER A 437 -34.03 13.76 -29.77
C SER A 437 -35.13 12.73 -29.56
N VAL A 438 -35.28 12.23 -28.32
CA VAL A 438 -36.30 11.22 -27.98
C VAL A 438 -37.68 11.85 -27.99
N ASN A 439 -38.60 11.28 -28.77
CA ASN A 439 -39.98 11.71 -28.81
C ASN A 439 -40.78 11.03 -27.67
N PHE A 440 -41.29 11.84 -26.75
CA PHE A 440 -42.20 11.36 -25.69
C PHE A 440 -43.68 11.43 -26.08
N SER A 441 -43.98 11.82 -27.31
CA SER A 441 -45.33 12.10 -27.82
C SER A 441 -45.96 10.91 -28.54
N ASP A 442 -45.21 9.84 -28.77
CA ASP A 442 -45.68 8.68 -29.55
C ASP A 442 -46.55 7.77 -28.68
N PHE A 443 -47.87 7.95 -28.78
CA PHE A 443 -48.88 7.08 -28.17
C PHE A 443 -49.29 5.89 -29.08
N ASP A 444 -48.74 5.81 -30.29
CA ASP A 444 -49.37 5.07 -31.40
C ASP A 444 -48.75 3.71 -31.76
N GLN A 445 -47.79 3.18 -31.00
CA GLN A 445 -47.25 1.84 -31.27
C GLN A 445 -47.26 0.94 -30.02
N ILE A 446 -48.17 -0.03 -30.06
CA ILE A 446 -48.37 -1.05 -29.04
C ILE A 446 -47.60 -2.30 -29.45
N ASN A 447 -46.61 -2.67 -28.64
CA ASN A 447 -46.37 -4.07 -28.28
C ASN A 447 -45.99 -4.09 -26.80
N ALA A 448 -46.93 -4.51 -25.96
CA ALA A 448 -46.75 -4.63 -24.53
C ALA A 448 -45.98 -5.91 -24.21
N ASN A 449 -44.65 -5.88 -24.32
CA ASN A 449 -43.81 -6.95 -23.79
C ASN A 449 -43.16 -6.57 -22.45
N ASN A 450 -42.91 -7.58 -21.63
CA ASN A 450 -42.69 -7.48 -20.18
C ASN A 450 -41.43 -6.69 -19.80
N TYR A 451 -41.52 -5.89 -18.72
CA TYR A 451 -40.34 -5.29 -18.04
C TYR A 451 -39.43 -6.33 -17.35
N SER A 452 -39.66 -7.63 -17.59
CA SER A 452 -38.94 -8.73 -16.96
C SER A 452 -37.56 -8.98 -17.55
N GLU A 453 -37.26 -8.43 -18.73
CA GLU A 453 -35.95 -8.65 -19.35
C GLU A 453 -34.86 -7.91 -18.61
N GLU A 454 -33.79 -8.65 -18.31
CA GLU A 454 -32.61 -8.16 -17.62
C GLU A 454 -31.53 -7.63 -18.56
N ASP A 455 -31.53 -8.07 -19.82
CA ASP A 455 -30.63 -7.56 -20.86
C ASP A 455 -31.28 -6.37 -21.57
N ILE A 456 -30.62 -5.21 -21.50
CA ILE A 456 -31.10 -3.96 -22.08
C ILE A 456 -31.24 -4.05 -23.61
N ASP A 457 -30.44 -4.88 -24.27
CA ASP A 457 -30.46 -5.01 -25.73
C ASP A 457 -31.66 -5.80 -26.26
N LEU A 458 -32.35 -6.54 -25.40
CA LEU A 458 -33.53 -7.32 -25.76
C LEU A 458 -34.84 -6.54 -25.53
N VAL A 459 -34.78 -5.43 -24.78
CA VAL A 459 -35.94 -4.63 -24.41
C VAL A 459 -36.60 -4.06 -25.66
N SER A 460 -37.84 -4.49 -25.91
CA SER A 460 -38.68 -3.97 -26.99
C SER A 460 -38.96 -2.48 -26.83
N GLU A 461 -39.02 -1.74 -27.94
CA GLU A 461 -39.41 -0.33 -27.94
C GLU A 461 -40.82 -0.14 -27.36
N LYS A 462 -40.99 0.91 -26.55
CA LYS A 462 -42.25 1.25 -25.86
C LYS A 462 -42.49 2.75 -25.85
N ALA A 463 -43.75 3.13 -25.97
CA ALA A 463 -44.25 4.47 -25.74
C ALA A 463 -44.06 4.92 -24.27
N PHE A 464 -43.75 6.19 -24.06
CA PHE A 464 -43.46 6.81 -22.76
C PHE A 464 -44.71 7.28 -22.01
N PHE A 465 -45.65 6.37 -21.74
CA PHE A 465 -46.92 6.71 -21.07
C PHE A 465 -46.71 7.32 -19.68
N GLU A 466 -45.69 6.87 -18.95
CA GLU A 466 -45.37 7.36 -17.61
C GLU A 466 -44.83 8.80 -17.59
N PHE A 467 -44.33 9.29 -18.73
CA PHE A 467 -43.72 10.63 -18.81
C PHE A 467 -44.73 11.74 -18.50
N HIS A 468 -46.00 11.60 -18.90
CA HIS A 468 -47.02 12.61 -18.59
C HIS A 468 -47.31 12.70 -17.08
N THR A 469 -47.28 11.56 -16.38
CA THR A 469 -47.39 11.51 -14.92
C THR A 469 -46.16 12.12 -14.26
N PHE A 470 -44.97 11.83 -14.79
CA PHE A 470 -43.70 12.40 -14.34
C PHE A 470 -43.69 13.93 -14.42
N LEU A 471 -44.13 14.52 -15.54
CA LEU A 471 -44.24 15.98 -15.67
C LEU A 471 -45.14 16.62 -14.60
N LYS A 472 -46.25 15.96 -14.24
CA LYS A 472 -47.16 16.45 -13.18
C LYS A 472 -46.53 16.39 -11.79
N VAL A 473 -45.59 15.48 -11.57
CA VAL A 473 -44.85 15.34 -10.31
C VAL A 473 -43.69 16.33 -10.24
N VAL A 474 -42.99 16.57 -11.35
CA VAL A 474 -41.85 17.51 -11.42
C VAL A 474 -42.29 18.97 -11.30
N ASN A 475 -43.47 19.32 -11.83
CA ASN A 475 -44.01 20.68 -11.80
C ASN A 475 -44.74 21.05 -10.49
N LYS A 476 -44.77 20.14 -9.51
CA LYS A 476 -45.26 20.38 -8.14
C LYS A 476 -44.08 20.49 -7.20
#